data_AF-A0A943RK97-F1
#
_entry.id   AF-A0A943RK97-F1
#
_cell.length_a   1.000
_cell.length_b   1.000
_cell.length_c   1.000
_cell.angle_alpha   90.00
_cell.angle_beta   90.00
_cell.angle_gamma   90.00
#
_symmetry.space_group_name_H-M   'P 1'
#
loop_
_entity.id
_entity.type
_entity.pdbx_description
1 polymer ?
#
loop_
_entity_poly.entity_id
_entity_poly.type
_entity_poly.pdbx_seq_one_letter_code
_entity_poly.pdbx_strand_id
1 'polypeptide(L)' 'MADTRGNLQDEFLNQIRKEKLPVSIHVINGYQFNHLKVISFDNYVILVEDDGGVQRLIY' A
#
# COMPACT_ATOMS: atom_id res chain seq x y z
N MET A 1 -10.66 -24.41 12.75
CA MET A 1 -9.54 -23.46 12.55
C MET A 1 -9.59 -23.06 11.09
N ALA A 2 -9.87 -21.78 10.81
CA ALA A 2 -10.06 -21.30 9.43
C ALA A 2 -8.77 -21.49 8.63
N ASP A 3 -8.93 -21.84 7.35
CA ASP A 3 -7.87 -22.15 6.40
C ASP A 3 -6.75 -21.09 6.46
N THR A 4 -5.55 -21.51 6.86
CA THR A 4 -4.36 -20.65 7.04
C THR A 4 -3.69 -20.37 5.68
N ARG A 5 -4.50 -20.10 4.65
CA ARG A 5 -4.01 -19.47 3.43
C ARG A 5 -4.00 -17.98 3.71
N GLY A 6 -2.87 -17.51 4.25
CA GLY A 6 -2.64 -16.11 4.52
C GLY A 6 -3.05 -15.26 3.31
N ASN A 7 -3.88 -14.24 3.54
CA ASN A 7 -4.27 -13.33 2.49
C ASN A 7 -2.99 -12.63 1.99
N LEU A 8 -2.52 -13.02 0.80
CA LEU A 8 -1.27 -12.51 0.25
C LEU A 8 -1.26 -10.99 0.14
N GLN A 9 -2.42 -10.37 -0.13
CA GLN A 9 -2.56 -8.92 -0.15
C GLN A 9 -2.28 -8.34 1.24
N ASP A 10 -2.94 -8.84 2.28
CA ASP A 10 -2.77 -8.34 3.64
C ASP A 10 -1.35 -8.58 4.16
N GLU A 11 -0.76 -9.74 3.86
CA GLU A 11 0.62 -10.07 4.24
C GLU A 11 1.61 -9.12 3.57
N PHE A 12 1.49 -8.94 2.26
CA PHE A 12 2.34 -8.04 1.48
C PHE A 12 2.19 -6.59 1.94
N LEU A 13 0.96 -6.06 2.01
CA LEU A 13 0.69 -4.69 2.42
C LEU A 13 1.13 -4.43 3.87
N ASN A 14 0.99 -5.41 4.77
CA ASN A 14 1.50 -5.29 6.13
C ASN A 14 3.02 -5.28 6.19
N GLN A 15 3.69 -6.11 5.39
CA GLN A 15 5.15 -6.14 5.37
C GLN A 15 5.72 -4.80 4.90
N ILE A 16 5.27 -4.29 3.74
CA ILE A 16 5.75 -3.02 3.20
C ILE A 16 5.46 -1.84 4.14
N ARG A 17 4.30 -1.84 4.82
CA ARG A 17 3.94 -0.82 5.82
C ARG A 17 4.87 -0.85 7.02
N LYS A 18 5.11 -2.04 7.59
CA LYS A 18 5.95 -2.21 8.80
C LYS A 18 7.40 -1.82 8.54
N GLU A 19 7.93 -2.25 7.39
CA GLU A 19 9.30 -1.97 6.98
C GLU A 19 9.47 -0.58 6.35
N LYS A 20 8.37 0.15 6.13
CA LYS A 20 8.33 1.46 5.45
C LYS A 20 9.06 1.44 4.09
N LEU A 21 8.90 0.34 3.37
CA LEU A 21 9.52 0.19 2.06
C LEU A 21 8.86 1.14 1.06
N PRO A 22 9.63 1.99 0.36
CA PRO A 22 9.08 2.83 -0.69
C PRO A 22 8.64 1.96 -1.87
N VAL A 23 7.43 2.21 -2.38
CA VAL A 23 6.81 1.48 -3.49
C VAL A 23 6.44 2.43 -4.63
N SER A 24 6.29 1.86 -5.83
CA SER A 24 5.67 2.54 -6.96
C SER A 24 4.28 1.97 -7.20
N ILE A 25 3.27 2.84 -7.26
CA ILE A 25 1.86 2.47 -7.47
C ILE A 25 1.45 2.90 -8.88
N HIS A 26 1.03 1.94 -9.68
CA HIS A 26 0.54 2.15 -11.04
C HIS A 26 -0.99 2.08 -11.00
N VAL A 27 -1.65 3.19 -11.30
CA VAL A 27 -3.11 3.25 -11.36
C VAL A 27 -3.61 2.91 -12.76
N ILE A 28 -4.86 2.48 -12.87
CA ILE A 28 -5.45 1.90 -14.10
C ILE A 28 -5.43 2.89 -15.28
N ASN A 29 -5.47 4.19 -15.03
CA ASN A 29 -5.40 5.23 -16.07
C ASN A 29 -3.98 5.43 -16.65
N GLY A 30 -2.99 4.65 -16.20
CA GLY A 30 -1.59 4.71 -16.66
C GLY A 30 -0.72 5.70 -15.91
N TYR A 31 -1.26 6.47 -14.96
CA TYR A 31 -0.44 7.30 -14.08
C TYR A 31 0.33 6.43 -13.08
N GLN A 32 1.52 6.87 -12.70
CA GLN A 32 2.35 6.19 -11.71
C GLN A 32 2.75 7.16 -10.61
N PHE A 33 2.61 6.71 -9.37
CA PHE A 33 3.22 7.35 -8.22
C PHE A 33 4.49 6.60 -7.86
N ASN A 34 5.60 7.31 -7.73
CA ASN A 34 6.87 6.71 -7.36
C ASN A 34 7.23 7.09 -5.92
N HIS A 35 7.97 6.19 -5.26
CA HIS A 35 8.54 6.43 -3.94
C HIS A 35 7.51 6.77 -2.86
N LEU A 36 6.38 6.04 -2.86
CA LEU A 36 5.36 6.19 -1.83
C LEU A 36 5.57 5.21 -0.67
N LYS A 37 5.27 5.65 0.55
CA LYS A 37 5.27 4.78 1.74
C LYS A 37 3.83 4.49 2.14
N VAL A 38 3.53 3.22 2.41
CA VAL A 38 2.21 2.80 2.89
C VAL A 38 2.08 3.13 4.38
N ILE A 39 1.03 3.88 4.73
CA ILE A 39 0.73 4.31 6.10
C ILE A 39 -0.33 3.39 6.72
N SER A 40 -1.42 3.14 6.00
CA SER A 40 -2.49 2.22 6.38
C SER A 40 -3.23 1.72 5.14
N PHE A 41 -4.05 0.68 5.30
CA PHE A 41 -4.90 0.14 4.25
C PHE A 41 -6.10 -0.58 4.84
N ASP A 42 -7.13 -0.75 4.02
CA ASP A 42 -8.25 -1.66 4.24
C ASP A 42 -8.56 -2.42 2.94
N ASN A 43 -9.73 -3.07 2.87
CA ASN A 43 -10.14 -3.87 1.72
C ASN A 43 -10.33 -3.07 0.42
N TYR A 44 -10.45 -1.74 0.49
CA TYR A 44 -10.82 -0.90 -0.65
C TYR A 44 -9.85 0.26 -0.90
N VAL A 45 -9.08 0.68 0.11
CA VAL A 45 -8.19 1.83 -0.01
C VAL A 45 -6.83 1.61 0.63
N ILE A 46 -5.84 2.33 0.11
CA ILE A 46 -4.49 2.43 0.66
C ILE A 46 -4.18 3.91 0.93
N LEU A 47 -3.82 4.22 2.18
CA LEU A 47 -3.28 5.52 2.56
C LEU A 47 -1.77 5.50 2.39
N VAL A 48 -1.27 6.43 1.59
CA VAL A 48 0.14 6.55 1.23
C VAL A 48 0.66 7.95 1.45
N GLU A 49 1.95 8.07 1.69
CA GLU A 49 2.65 9.34 1.90
C GLU A 49 3.88 9.42 0.98
N ASP A 50 4.11 10.58 0.37
CA ASP A 50 5.36 10.85 -0.36
C ASP A 50 6.45 11.40 0.57
N ASP A 51 7.67 11.59 0.07
CA ASP A 51 8.78 12.12 0.88
C ASP A 51 8.54 13.55 1.41
N GLY A 52 7.60 14.29 0.81
CA GLY A 52 7.18 15.62 1.26
C GLY A 52 6.16 15.59 2.40
N GLY A 53 5.74 14.40 2.86
CA GLY A 53 4.70 14.24 3.88
C GLY A 53 3.28 14.43 3.32
N VAL A 54 3.11 14.51 1.99
CA VAL A 54 1.77 14.67 1.40
C VAL A 54 1.08 13.31 1.36
N GLN A 55 -0.04 13.23 2.05
CA GLN A 55 -0.85 12.02 2.13
C GLN A 55 -1.88 11.95 1.00
N ARG A 56 -2.06 10.75 0.46
CA ARG A 56 -3.04 10.45 -0.60
C ARG A 56 -3.77 9.15 -0.24
N LEU A 57 -5.07 9.14 -0.50
CA LEU A 57 -5.89 7.94 -0.41
C LEU A 57 -6.12 7.40 -1.82
N ILE A 58 -5.70 6.17 -2.06
CA ILE A 58 -5.81 5.50 -3.37
C ILE A 58 -6.84 4.37 -3.25
N TYR A 59 -7.77 4.31 -4.20
CA TYR A 59 -8.70 3.18 -4.41
C TYR A 59 -8.08 2.15 -5.34
#